data_AF-A0A7X2MTD6-F1
#
_entry.id   AF-A0A7X2MTD6-F1
#
_cell.length_a   1.000
_cell.length_b   1.000
_cell.length_c   1.000
_cell.angle_alpha   90.00
_cell.angle_beta   90.00
_cell.angle_gamma   90.00
#
_symmetry.space_group_name_H-M   'P 1'
#
loop_
_entity.id
_entity.type
_entity.pdbx_description
1 polymer ?
#
loop_
_entity_poly.entity_id
_entity_poly.type
_entity_poly.pdbx_seq_one_letter_code
_entity_poly.pdbx_strand_id
1 'polypeptide(L)' 'LPICAIFVVRSIASSKKAAPWQQFIIDSSGVTAHSWHLKPESASVVVIDPAGIVRFAKDGALSAEDVASVMKQLRALLG' A
#
# COMPACT_ATOMS: atom_id res chain seq x y z
N LEU A 1 -2.68 14.03 -22.94
CA LEU A 1 -2.46 12.97 -21.92
C LEU A 1 -3.37 11.79 -22.26
N PRO A 2 -2.86 10.54 -22.31
CA PRO A 2 -3.68 9.37 -22.60
C PRO A 2 -4.84 9.27 -21.58
N ILE A 3 -6.01 8.84 -22.05
CA ILE A 3 -7.29 8.87 -21.30
C ILE A 3 -7.19 8.13 -19.94
N CYS A 4 -6.42 7.03 -19.87
CA CYS A 4 -6.19 6.27 -18.64
C CYS A 4 -5.46 7.07 -17.55
N ALA A 5 -4.52 7.94 -17.92
CA ALA A 5 -3.79 8.74 -16.94
C ALA A 5 -4.72 9.75 -16.22
N ILE A 6 -5.72 10.27 -16.93
CA ILE A 6 -6.72 11.19 -16.35
C ILE A 6 -7.62 10.44 -15.36
N PHE A 7 -8.00 9.20 -15.65
CA PHE A 7 -8.81 8.37 -14.74
C PHE A 7 -8.05 8.07 -13.44
N VAL A 8 -6.81 7.60 -13.53
CA VAL A 8 -5.97 7.28 -12.35
C VAL A 8 -5.79 8.51 -11.46
N VAL A 9 -5.47 9.67 -12.05
CA VAL A 9 -5.27 10.92 -11.30
C VAL A 9 -6.55 11.36 -10.60
N ARG A 10 -7.71 11.28 -11.26
CA ARG A 10 -9.00 11.64 -10.64
C ARG A 10 -9.38 10.70 -9.50
N SER A 11 -9.16 9.41 -9.65
CA SER A 11 -9.41 8.40 -8.61
C SER A 11 -8.53 8.64 -7.38
N ILE A 12 -7.24 8.92 -7.58
CA ILE A 12 -6.31 9.26 -6.49
C ILE A 12 -6.73 10.57 -5.80
N ALA A 13 -7.06 11.60 -6.58
CA ALA A 13 -7.48 12.90 -6.04
C ALA A 13 -8.77 12.78 -5.20
N SER A 14 -9.73 11.95 -5.64
CA SER A 14 -10.94 11.65 -4.87
C SER A 14 -10.62 10.90 -3.57
N SER A 15 -9.79 9.85 -3.65
CA SER A 15 -9.38 9.05 -2.48
C SER A 15 -8.70 9.90 -1.42
N LYS A 16 -7.82 10.82 -1.83
CA LYS A 16 -7.11 11.71 -0.90
C LYS A 16 -8.03 12.73 -0.22
N LYS A 17 -9.10 13.17 -0.88
CA LYS A 17 -10.14 14.01 -0.24
C LYS A 17 -10.89 13.23 0.85
N ALA A 18 -11.18 11.96 0.61
CA ALA A 18 -11.88 11.10 1.56
C ALA A 18 -11.00 10.64 2.73
N ALA A 19 -9.71 10.39 2.47
CA ALA A 19 -8.75 9.92 3.45
C ALA A 19 -7.39 10.64 3.28
N PRO A 20 -7.22 11.83 3.90
CA PRO A 20 -6.01 12.65 3.73
C PRO A 20 -4.70 11.97 4.17
N TRP A 21 -4.79 10.99 5.07
CA TRP A 21 -3.66 10.20 5.57
C TRP A 21 -3.19 9.13 4.58
N GLN A 22 -3.94 8.83 3.52
CA GLN A 22 -3.49 7.91 2.48
C GLN A 22 -2.40 8.56 1.62
N GLN A 23 -1.26 7.88 1.51
CA GLN A 23 -0.17 8.27 0.62
C GLN A 23 -0.21 7.42 -0.65
N PHE A 24 -0.15 8.08 -1.79
CA PHE A 24 -0.02 7.45 -3.11
C PHE A 24 1.32 7.83 -3.72
N ILE A 25 2.05 6.86 -4.27
CA ILE A 25 3.30 7.06 -5.01
C ILE A 25 3.06 6.54 -6.42
N ILE A 26 3.21 7.42 -7.42
CA ILE A 26 3.10 7.05 -8.83
C ILE A 26 4.51 6.83 -9.36
N ASP A 27 4.90 5.57 -9.50
CA ASP A 27 6.25 5.17 -9.95
C ASP A 27 6.22 4.78 -11.43
N SER A 28 6.13 5.76 -12.32
CA SER A 28 6.10 5.51 -13.78
C SER A 28 7.42 4.96 -14.33
N SER A 29 8.53 5.18 -13.64
CA SER A 29 9.87 4.70 -14.01
C SER A 29 10.24 3.34 -13.39
N GLY A 30 9.42 2.82 -12.48
CA GLY A 30 9.67 1.54 -11.80
C GLY A 30 10.83 1.56 -10.79
N VAL A 31 11.28 2.74 -10.33
CA VAL A 31 12.44 2.88 -9.44
C VAL A 31 12.13 2.32 -8.04
N THR A 32 10.96 2.65 -7.50
CA THR A 32 10.52 2.13 -6.20
C THR A 32 10.21 0.65 -6.31
N ALA A 33 9.50 0.23 -7.36
CA ALA A 33 9.20 -1.17 -7.60
C ALA A 33 10.47 -2.03 -7.65
N HIS A 34 11.51 -1.55 -8.36
CA HIS A 34 12.80 -2.22 -8.42
C HIS A 34 13.51 -2.25 -7.06
N SER A 35 13.59 -1.10 -6.37
CA SER A 35 14.27 -1.01 -5.07
C SER A 35 13.63 -1.91 -4.01
N TRP A 36 12.32 -2.11 -4.08
CA TRP A 36 11.56 -2.96 -3.18
C TRP A 36 11.46 -4.42 -3.66
N HIS A 37 12.08 -4.75 -4.80
CA HIS A 37 12.02 -6.07 -5.43
C HIS A 37 10.59 -6.57 -5.65
N LEU A 38 9.66 -5.66 -5.98
CA LEU A 38 8.27 -6.02 -6.24
C LEU A 38 8.17 -6.88 -7.49
N LYS A 39 7.44 -8.00 -7.39
CA LYS A 39 7.17 -8.86 -8.53
C LYS A 39 6.20 -8.17 -9.51
N PRO A 40 6.38 -8.33 -10.83
CA PRO A 40 5.42 -7.84 -11.82
C PRO A 40 4.00 -8.33 -11.51
N GLU A 41 3.01 -7.46 -11.75
CA GLU A 41 1.58 -7.77 -11.55
C GLU A 41 1.23 -8.26 -10.12
N SER A 42 2.06 -7.91 -9.14
CA SER A 42 1.89 -8.28 -7.74
C SER A 42 1.67 -7.06 -6.85
N ALA A 43 1.31 -7.32 -5.60
CA ALA A 43 1.22 -6.33 -4.55
C ALA A 43 2.03 -6.82 -3.35
N SER A 44 2.58 -5.92 -2.55
CA SER A 44 3.18 -6.27 -1.27
C SER A 44 2.52 -5.44 -0.18
N VAL A 45 2.21 -6.08 0.93
CA VAL A 45 1.62 -5.44 2.11
C VAL A 45 2.61 -5.51 3.25
N VAL A 46 2.88 -4.36 3.86
CA VAL A 46 3.81 -4.22 4.99
C VAL A 46 3.11 -3.46 6.10
N VAL A 47 3.21 -3.96 7.34
CA VAL A 47 2.81 -3.23 8.55
C VAL A 47 4.08 -2.80 9.27
N ILE A 48 4.18 -1.50 9.53
CA ILE A 48 5.31 -0.88 10.20
C ILE A 48 4.79 -0.23 11.48
N ASP A 49 5.48 -0.43 12.60
CA ASP A 49 5.12 0.24 13.85
C ASP A 49 5.62 1.71 13.88
N PRO A 50 5.21 2.51 14.88
CA PRO A 50 5.64 3.91 14.97
C PRO A 50 7.16 4.13 15.09
N ALA A 51 7.93 3.10 15.46
CA ALA A 51 9.39 3.14 15.52
C ALA A 51 10.05 2.79 14.17
N GLY A 52 9.26 2.56 13.12
CA GLY A 52 9.76 2.20 11.80
C GLY A 52 10.09 0.72 11.65
N ILE A 53 9.69 -0.14 12.60
CA ILE A 53 10.01 -1.57 12.55
C ILE A 53 8.91 -2.32 11.82
N VAL A 54 9.32 -3.17 10.86
CA VAL A 54 8.41 -4.07 10.15
C VAL A 54 7.87 -5.13 11.11
N ARG A 55 6.55 -5.17 11.28
CA ARG A 55 5.83 -6.14 12.11
C ARG A 55 5.17 -7.24 11.28
N PHE A 56 4.94 -6.97 10.00
CA PHE A 56 4.39 -7.91 9.03
C PHE A 56 4.84 -7.48 7.64
N ALA A 57 5.17 -8.45 6.79
CA ALA A 57 5.40 -8.24 5.37
C ALA A 57 4.90 -9.47 4.61
N LYS A 58 4.15 -9.24 3.54
CA LYS A 58 3.67 -10.30 2.65
C LYS A 58 3.64 -9.82 1.22
N ASP A 59 4.16 -10.65 0.32
CA ASP A 59 3.96 -10.51 -1.11
C ASP A 59 2.69 -11.24 -1.56
N GLY A 60 2.00 -10.65 -2.51
CA GLY A 60 0.74 -11.12 -3.06
C GLY A 60 -0.48 -10.67 -2.24
N ALA A 61 -1.64 -11.16 -2.68
CA ALA A 61 -2.90 -10.87 -2.03
C ALA A 61 -2.94 -11.44 -0.59
N LEU A 62 -3.56 -10.69 0.31
CA LEU A 62 -3.88 -11.18 1.64
C LEU A 62 -5.06 -12.16 1.58
N SER A 63 -4.95 -13.29 2.24
CA SER A 63 -6.07 -14.16 2.57
C SER A 63 -6.93 -13.54 3.68
N ALA A 64 -8.12 -14.09 3.91
CA ALA A 64 -8.97 -13.65 5.03
C ALA A 64 -8.26 -13.80 6.39
N GLU A 65 -7.45 -14.84 6.54
CA GLU A 65 -6.67 -15.10 7.76
C GLU A 65 -5.55 -14.08 7.93
N ASP A 66 -4.85 -13.72 6.84
CA ASP A 66 -3.83 -12.67 6.89
C ASP A 66 -4.45 -11.33 7.29
N VAL A 67 -5.61 -10.99 6.72
CA VAL A 67 -6.35 -9.77 7.07
C VAL A 67 -6.68 -9.77 8.56
N ALA A 68 -7.21 -10.87 9.09
CA ALA A 68 -7.52 -10.99 10.51
C ALA A 68 -6.27 -10.79 11.39
N SER A 69 -5.13 -11.38 10.99
CA SER A 69 -3.85 -11.24 11.68
C SER A 69 -3.33 -9.80 11.67
N VAL A 70 -3.32 -9.16 10.49
CA VAL A 70 -2.91 -7.75 10.31
C VAL A 70 -3.78 -6.82 11.16
N MET A 71 -5.11 -7.00 11.15
CA MET A 71 -6.01 -6.20 11.96
C MET A 71 -5.79 -6.40 13.46
N LYS A 72 -5.43 -7.62 13.89
CA LYS A 72 -5.05 -7.90 15.28
C LYS A 72 -3.74 -7.18 15.65
N GLN A 73 -2.72 -7.22 14.79
CA GLN A 73 -1.45 -6.50 15.01
C GLN A 73 -1.65 -5.00 15.07
N LEU A 74 -2.45 -4.43 14.15
CA LEU A 74 -2.75 -3.00 14.14
C LEU A 74 -3.44 -2.54 15.43
N ARG A 75 -4.45 -3.28 15.91
CA ARG A 75 -5.09 -2.98 17.20
C ARG A 75 -4.09 -2.98 18.36
N ALA A 76 -3.20 -3.97 18.40
CA ALA A 76 -2.18 -4.06 19.45
C ALA A 76 -1.14 -2.91 19.39
N LEU A 77 -0.85 -2.38 18.20
CA LEU A 77 0.08 -1.26 18.02
C LEU A 77 -0.54 0.10 18.35
N LEU A 78 -1.85 0.23 18.20
CA LEU A 78 -2.57 1.50 18.39
C LEU A 78 -3.12 1.66 19.82
N GLY A 79 -3.23 0.57 20.60
CA GLY A 79 -3.79 0.58 21.96
C GLY A 79 -5.29 0.44 21.96
#